data_AF-A0A669BXJ6-F1
#
_entry.id   AF-A0A669BXJ6-F1
#
_cell.length_a   1.000
_cell.length_b   1.000
_cell.length_c   1.000
_cell.angle_alpha   90.00
_cell.angle_beta   90.00
_cell.angle_gamma   90.00
#
_symmetry.space_group_name_H-M   'P 1'
#
loop_
_entity.id
_entity.type
_entity.pdbx_description
1 polymer ?
#
loop_
_entity_poly.entity_id
_entity_poly.type
_entity_poly.pdbx_seq_one_letter_code
_entity_poly.pdbx_strand_id
1 'polypeptide(L)'
;MSAMKHYSCRTILYSLIFTVLILTPDAQSDSDCSTEIKVRRNTVYNASAGQQLWINCPVFFCNDSPPTVSWYKVEETGVPVNVSGDSHIKTEWKHLDKPVGIFYLIFRNILKTDSGQYQCRGGGSVSYAITVNVYDHSEIITVTQNNVRVSTTSAPDNTENLLLYVYSAAGVTSFVIIVIIISVISMRGCKGKPKKDSQAENQVRYKIF
;
A
#
# COMPACT_ATOMS: atom_id res chain seq x y z
N MET A 1 37.37 -41.46 10.95
CA MET A 1 35.97 -40.97 10.91
C MET A 1 35.81 -39.69 11.75
N SER A 2 36.48 -38.60 11.35
CA SER A 2 36.44 -37.29 12.04
C SER A 2 35.83 -36.19 11.16
N ALA A 3 35.78 -36.41 9.84
CA ALA A 3 35.28 -35.43 8.85
C ALA A 3 33.77 -35.19 8.93
N MET A 4 32.96 -36.17 9.36
CA MET A 4 31.50 -36.02 9.45
C MET A 4 31.03 -35.13 10.62
N LYS A 5 31.77 -35.10 11.75
CA LYS A 5 31.42 -34.23 12.89
C LYS A 5 31.71 -32.76 12.61
N HIS A 6 32.78 -32.47 11.87
CA HIS A 6 33.16 -31.12 11.50
C HIS A 6 32.15 -30.51 10.51
N TYR A 7 31.64 -31.32 9.56
CA TYR A 7 30.61 -30.88 8.61
C TYR A 7 29.31 -30.49 9.29
N SER A 8 28.84 -31.27 10.29
CA SER A 8 27.57 -31.01 10.99
C SER A 8 27.60 -29.74 11.85
N CYS A 9 28.72 -29.43 12.50
CA CYS A 9 28.88 -28.19 13.27
C CYS A 9 28.96 -26.96 12.35
N ARG A 10 29.66 -27.11 11.21
CA ARG A 10 29.78 -26.06 10.20
C ARG A 10 28.44 -25.73 9.56
N THR A 11 27.60 -26.74 9.27
CA THR A 11 26.24 -26.53 8.73
C THR A 11 25.30 -25.87 9.73
N ILE A 12 25.43 -26.14 11.03
CA ILE A 12 24.63 -25.46 12.07
C ILE A 12 25.05 -23.99 12.18
N LEU A 13 26.36 -23.71 12.17
CA LEU A 13 26.86 -22.33 12.17
C LEU A 13 26.38 -21.56 10.93
N TYR A 14 26.48 -22.17 9.75
CA TYR A 14 25.97 -21.55 8.53
C TYR A 14 24.45 -21.38 8.55
N SER A 15 23.70 -22.35 9.08
CA SER A 15 22.25 -22.23 9.24
C SER A 15 21.89 -21.10 10.19
N LEU A 16 22.61 -20.92 11.30
CA LEU A 16 22.40 -19.83 12.26
C LEU A 16 22.72 -18.47 11.64
N ILE A 17 23.83 -18.35 10.91
CA ILE A 17 24.19 -17.15 10.17
C ILE A 17 23.15 -16.83 9.10
N PHE A 18 22.66 -17.84 8.38
CA PHE A 18 21.61 -17.68 7.36
C PHE A 18 20.28 -17.29 7.98
N THR A 19 19.91 -17.82 9.15
CA THR A 19 18.71 -17.38 9.87
C THR A 19 18.83 -15.94 10.37
N VAL A 20 20.01 -15.50 10.83
CA VAL A 20 20.23 -14.10 11.23
C VAL A 20 20.14 -13.18 10.02
N LEU A 21 20.68 -13.60 8.87
CA LEU A 21 20.63 -12.84 7.61
C LEU A 21 19.20 -12.74 7.02
N ILE A 22 18.36 -13.76 7.24
CA ILE A 22 16.94 -13.77 6.86
C ILE A 22 16.06 -13.01 7.88
N LEU A 23 16.45 -13.00 9.16
CA LEU A 23 15.76 -12.30 10.25
C LEU A 23 16.13 -10.83 10.38
N THR A 24 17.10 -10.34 9.62
CA THR A 24 17.24 -8.92 9.29
C THR A 24 16.52 -8.67 7.98
N PRO A 25 15.18 -8.49 7.98
CA PRO A 25 14.59 -7.76 6.88
C PRO A 25 15.20 -6.37 6.96
N ASP A 26 16.15 -6.08 6.09
CA ASP A 26 16.36 -4.72 5.60
C ASP A 26 15.11 -4.37 4.80
N ALA A 27 13.99 -4.22 5.51
CA ALA A 27 12.83 -3.51 5.04
C ALA A 27 13.17 -2.02 5.17
N GLN A 28 14.18 -1.60 4.41
CA GLN A 28 14.19 -0.25 3.87
C GLN A 28 13.07 -0.25 2.82
N SER A 29 11.82 -0.28 3.29
CA SER A 29 10.72 0.22 2.49
C SER A 29 10.96 1.72 2.42
N ASP A 30 11.82 2.15 1.49
CA ASP A 30 11.64 3.45 0.88
C ASP A 30 10.22 3.40 0.32
N SER A 31 9.25 3.82 1.12
CA SER A 31 7.88 3.97 0.69
C SER A 31 7.96 5.06 -0.36
N ASP A 32 8.00 4.65 -1.63
CA ASP A 32 8.06 5.54 -2.77
C ASP A 32 6.79 6.39 -2.73
N CYS A 33 6.90 7.54 -2.08
CA CYS A 33 5.76 8.35 -1.74
C CYS A 33 5.37 9.08 -3.02
N SER A 34 4.33 8.59 -3.67
CA SER A 34 3.82 9.14 -4.92
C SER A 34 2.55 9.97 -4.67
N THR A 35 2.34 10.97 -5.52
CA THR A 35 1.10 11.75 -5.52
C THR A 35 -0.02 10.93 -6.15
N GLU A 36 -1.15 10.81 -5.45
CA GLU A 36 -2.28 10.03 -5.93
C GLU A 36 -3.58 10.83 -5.85
N ILE A 37 -4.40 10.73 -6.89
CA ILE A 37 -5.75 11.30 -6.90
C ILE A 37 -6.77 10.19 -6.62
N LYS A 38 -7.53 10.32 -5.52
CA LYS A 38 -8.41 9.28 -4.98
C LYS A 38 -9.89 9.59 -5.21
N VAL A 39 -10.29 9.65 -6.47
CA VAL A 39 -11.72 9.71 -6.87
C VAL A 39 -12.24 8.30 -7.08
N ARG A 40 -13.45 7.99 -6.59
CA ARG A 40 -14.05 6.66 -6.79
C ARG A 40 -14.57 6.51 -8.23
N ARG A 41 -14.51 5.29 -8.78
CA ARG A 41 -15.19 4.97 -10.04
C ARG A 41 -16.69 5.23 -9.91
N ASN A 42 -17.31 5.67 -11.01
CA ASN A 42 -18.76 5.93 -11.09
C ASN A 42 -19.24 6.97 -10.06
N THR A 43 -18.42 7.97 -9.75
CA THR A 43 -18.86 9.11 -8.93
C THR A 43 -19.83 9.97 -9.74
N VAL A 44 -21.03 10.22 -9.19
CA VAL A 44 -22.09 10.99 -9.84
C VAL A 44 -22.58 12.09 -8.90
N TYR A 45 -22.72 13.31 -9.42
CA TYR A 45 -23.34 14.44 -8.75
C TYR A 45 -24.59 14.88 -9.51
N ASN A 46 -25.72 14.98 -8.81
CA ASN A 46 -26.97 15.48 -9.35
C ASN A 46 -27.27 16.85 -8.72
N ALA A 47 -27.59 17.84 -9.54
CA ALA A 47 -27.93 19.18 -9.09
C ALA A 47 -29.10 19.77 -9.89
N SER A 48 -29.82 20.73 -9.32
CA SER A 48 -30.71 21.58 -10.09
C SER A 48 -29.96 22.76 -10.69
N ALA A 49 -30.37 23.19 -11.88
CA ALA A 49 -29.97 24.48 -12.41
C ALA A 49 -30.27 25.59 -11.39
N GLY A 50 -29.35 26.51 -11.17
CA GLY A 50 -29.45 27.52 -10.10
C GLY A 50 -28.69 27.17 -8.82
N GLN A 51 -28.43 25.88 -8.56
CA GLN A 51 -27.89 25.43 -7.28
C GLN A 51 -26.37 25.62 -7.19
N GLN A 52 -25.87 25.86 -5.98
CA GLN A 52 -24.45 25.74 -5.70
C GLN A 52 -24.03 24.26 -5.59
N LEU A 53 -23.03 23.84 -6.36
CA LEU A 53 -22.49 22.47 -6.35
C LEU A 53 -21.01 22.47 -6.00
N TRP A 54 -20.60 21.52 -5.15
CA TRP A 54 -19.21 21.29 -4.75
C TRP A 54 -18.80 19.89 -5.16
N ILE A 55 -17.77 19.79 -5.99
CA ILE A 55 -17.21 18.52 -6.47
C ILE A 55 -15.84 18.34 -5.85
N ASN A 56 -15.60 17.15 -5.30
CA ASN A 56 -14.42 16.86 -4.50
C ASN A 56 -13.39 16.09 -5.33
N CYS A 57 -12.15 16.56 -5.35
CA CYS A 57 -11.00 15.79 -5.80
C CYS A 57 -10.04 15.57 -4.62
N PRO A 58 -10.11 14.42 -3.93
CA PRO A 58 -9.15 14.09 -2.89
C PRO A 58 -7.78 13.81 -3.50
N VAL A 59 -6.75 14.46 -2.97
CA VAL A 59 -5.36 14.36 -3.43
C VAL A 59 -4.49 13.96 -2.25
N PHE A 60 -3.76 12.88 -2.41
CA PHE A 60 -2.70 12.44 -1.53
C PHE A 60 -1.38 12.97 -2.07
N PHE A 61 -0.57 13.62 -1.23
CA PHE A 61 0.69 14.21 -1.63
C PHE A 61 1.71 14.18 -0.49
N CYS A 62 2.96 13.94 -0.85
CA CYS A 62 4.03 13.64 0.11
C CYS A 62 4.71 14.89 0.67
N ASN A 63 4.67 15.97 -0.11
CA ASN A 63 5.28 17.23 0.26
C ASN A 63 4.38 18.00 1.23
N ASP A 64 4.95 18.98 1.91
CA ASP A 64 4.17 19.86 2.78
C ASP A 64 3.19 20.75 2.01
N SER A 65 3.47 20.97 0.72
CA SER A 65 2.63 21.73 -0.21
C SER A 65 1.88 20.82 -1.19
N PRO A 66 0.61 21.13 -1.49
CA PRO A 66 -0.18 20.40 -2.45
C PRO A 66 0.39 20.59 -3.87
N PRO A 67 0.32 19.56 -4.72
CA PRO A 67 0.74 19.67 -6.10
C PRO A 67 -0.22 20.56 -6.89
N THR A 68 0.24 21.07 -8.03
CA THR A 68 -0.64 21.75 -8.98
C THR A 68 -1.64 20.75 -9.56
N VAL A 69 -2.92 20.95 -9.28
CA VAL A 69 -4.05 20.17 -9.82
C VAL A 69 -4.95 21.09 -10.62
N SER A 70 -5.46 20.60 -11.74
CA SER A 70 -6.37 21.32 -12.61
C SER A 70 -7.56 20.44 -12.98
N TRP A 71 -8.71 21.08 -13.20
CA TRP A 71 -9.94 20.41 -13.63
C TRP A 71 -10.04 20.42 -15.14
N TYR A 72 -10.58 19.35 -15.70
CA TYR A 72 -10.79 19.16 -17.13
C TYR A 72 -12.19 18.61 -17.34
N LYS A 73 -12.91 19.13 -18.35
CA LYS A 73 -14.11 18.49 -18.86
C LYS A 73 -13.68 17.49 -19.94
N VAL A 74 -14.08 16.23 -19.81
CA VAL A 74 -13.59 15.13 -20.67
C VAL A 74 -13.94 15.36 -22.14
N GLU A 75 -15.11 15.95 -22.40
CA GLU A 75 -15.62 16.27 -23.74
C GLU A 75 -14.86 17.43 -24.41
N GLU A 76 -14.24 18.31 -23.62
CA GLU A 76 -13.46 19.45 -24.10
C GLU A 76 -11.98 19.07 -24.11
N THR A 77 -11.55 18.46 -25.22
CA THR A 77 -10.23 17.83 -25.36
C THR A 77 -9.07 18.72 -24.88
N GLY A 78 -8.51 18.39 -23.71
CA GLY A 78 -7.23 18.90 -23.23
C GLY A 78 -7.23 20.34 -22.70
N VAL A 79 -8.36 21.04 -22.72
CA VAL A 79 -8.46 22.40 -22.18
C VAL A 79 -8.92 22.32 -20.72
N PRO A 80 -8.20 22.94 -19.77
CA PRO A 80 -8.66 22.98 -18.39
C PRO A 80 -9.96 23.78 -18.31
N VAL A 81 -10.81 23.42 -17.35
CA VAL A 81 -12.03 24.18 -17.05
C VAL A 81 -11.66 25.63 -16.81
N ASN A 82 -12.31 26.55 -17.53
CA ASN A 82 -12.02 27.96 -17.43
C ASN A 82 -12.53 28.49 -16.07
N VAL A 83 -11.59 28.86 -15.21
CA VAL A 83 -11.85 29.46 -13.90
C VAL A 83 -11.41 30.93 -13.97
N SER A 84 -12.27 31.78 -14.51
CA SER A 84 -12.04 33.24 -14.49
C SER A 84 -12.67 33.86 -13.24
N GLY A 85 -12.14 35.01 -12.79
CA GLY A 85 -12.60 35.65 -11.54
C GLY A 85 -14.10 35.97 -11.50
N ASP A 86 -14.70 36.24 -12.65
CA ASP A 86 -16.13 36.52 -12.83
C ASP A 86 -16.94 35.30 -13.31
N SER A 87 -16.33 34.13 -13.52
CA SER A 87 -17.07 32.94 -13.93
C SER A 87 -17.93 32.39 -12.78
N HIS A 88 -19.03 31.70 -13.14
CA HIS A 88 -19.87 30.98 -12.18
C HIS A 88 -19.17 29.75 -11.58
N ILE A 89 -17.95 29.46 -12.03
CA ILE A 89 -17.11 28.34 -11.62
C ILE A 89 -15.91 28.87 -10.82
N LYS A 90 -15.58 28.23 -9.70
CA LYS A 90 -14.42 28.52 -8.86
C LYS A 90 -13.70 27.22 -8.52
N THR A 91 -12.40 27.29 -8.29
CA THR A 91 -11.66 26.20 -7.66
C THR A 91 -11.09 26.63 -6.33
N GLU A 92 -11.00 25.70 -5.39
CA GLU A 92 -10.49 25.99 -4.04
C GLU A 92 -9.73 24.79 -3.49
N TRP A 93 -8.63 25.06 -2.79
CA TRP A 93 -7.87 24.03 -2.07
C TRP A 93 -8.25 24.04 -0.59
N LYS A 94 -8.56 22.86 -0.06
CA LYS A 94 -8.69 22.62 1.37
C LYS A 94 -7.66 21.61 1.82
N HIS A 95 -6.74 22.08 2.65
CA HIS A 95 -5.80 21.20 3.34
C HIS A 95 -6.55 20.43 4.43
N LEU A 96 -6.33 19.11 4.48
CA LEU A 96 -6.71 18.28 5.62
C LEU A 96 -5.44 17.95 6.41
N ASP A 97 -5.52 16.97 7.32
CA ASP A 97 -4.34 16.42 7.97
C ASP A 97 -3.43 15.79 6.91
N LYS A 98 -2.14 16.15 6.94
CA LYS A 98 -1.13 15.60 6.02
C LYS A 98 -1.17 14.08 6.06
N PRO A 99 -1.01 13.38 4.92
CA PRO A 99 -0.65 13.86 3.57
C PRO A 99 -1.87 14.08 2.62
N VAL A 100 -3.03 14.52 3.13
CA VAL A 100 -4.27 14.58 2.32
C VAL A 100 -4.79 16.01 2.18
N GLY A 101 -5.28 16.35 0.99
CA GLY A 101 -6.04 17.57 0.72
C GLY A 101 -7.20 17.30 -0.23
N ILE A 102 -8.10 18.27 -0.34
CA ILE A 102 -9.20 18.23 -1.30
C ILE A 102 -9.10 19.46 -2.19
N PHE A 103 -9.04 19.25 -3.49
CA PHE A 103 -9.21 20.29 -4.48
C PHE A 103 -10.67 20.30 -4.95
N TYR A 104 -11.36 21.41 -4.75
CA TYR A 104 -12.77 21.57 -5.10
C TYR A 104 -12.94 22.20 -6.47
N LEU A 105 -13.94 21.73 -7.21
CA LEU A 105 -14.60 22.47 -8.28
C LEU A 105 -15.97 22.92 -7.75
N ILE A 106 -16.18 24.24 -7.73
CA ILE A 106 -17.33 24.88 -7.12
C ILE A 106 -18.10 25.62 -8.21
N PHE A 107 -19.34 25.20 -8.45
CA PHE A 107 -20.28 25.96 -9.25
C PHE A 107 -21.11 26.81 -8.29
N ARG A 108 -21.01 28.14 -8.38
CA ARG A 108 -21.80 29.08 -7.54
C ARG A 108 -23.27 29.05 -7.93
N ASN A 109 -23.52 28.94 -9.22
CA ASN A 109 -24.84 28.80 -9.84
C ASN A 109 -24.66 27.86 -11.04
N ILE A 110 -24.96 26.57 -10.85
CA ILE A 110 -24.75 25.57 -11.90
C ILE A 110 -25.80 25.70 -13.01
N LEU A 111 -25.36 25.59 -14.25
CA LEU A 111 -26.18 25.67 -15.44
C LEU A 111 -26.39 24.29 -16.06
N LYS A 112 -27.48 24.11 -16.82
CA LYS A 112 -27.73 22.84 -17.53
C LYS A 112 -26.58 22.45 -18.47
N THR A 113 -25.92 23.45 -19.06
CA THR A 113 -24.73 23.32 -19.93
C THR A 113 -23.48 22.84 -19.19
N ASP A 114 -23.44 22.96 -17.87
CA ASP A 114 -22.35 22.44 -17.03
C ASP A 114 -22.45 20.92 -16.82
N SER A 115 -23.52 20.27 -17.29
CA SER A 115 -23.59 18.81 -17.30
C SER A 115 -22.44 18.21 -18.12
N GLY A 116 -21.97 17.04 -17.70
CA GLY A 116 -20.92 16.31 -18.41
C GLY A 116 -19.98 15.57 -17.46
N GLN A 117 -18.87 15.10 -18.02
CA GLN A 117 -17.85 14.38 -17.27
C GLN A 117 -16.64 15.25 -16.96
N TYR A 118 -16.21 15.23 -15.70
CA TYR A 118 -15.09 16.00 -15.18
C TYR A 118 -13.97 15.11 -14.65
N GLN A 119 -12.75 15.57 -14.77
CA GLN A 119 -11.55 14.93 -14.20
C GLN A 119 -10.65 15.99 -13.57
N CYS A 120 -10.03 15.63 -12.46
CA CYS A 120 -8.91 16.39 -11.92
C CYS A 120 -7.60 15.68 -12.29
N ARG A 121 -6.59 16.48 -12.67
CA ARG A 121 -5.28 15.98 -13.11
C ARG A 121 -4.19 16.80 -12.42
N GLY A 122 -3.13 16.15 -11.98
CA GLY A 122 -2.01 16.82 -11.33
C GLY A 122 -1.03 15.83 -10.70
N GLY A 123 0.23 16.26 -10.55
CA GLY A 123 1.29 15.44 -9.96
C GLY A 123 1.52 14.10 -10.67
N GLY A 124 1.29 14.02 -12.00
CA GLY A 124 1.39 12.79 -12.78
C GLY A 124 0.20 11.84 -12.66
N SER A 125 -0.78 12.14 -11.80
CA SER A 125 -1.99 11.34 -11.60
C SER A 125 -3.21 11.95 -12.30
N VAL A 126 -4.13 11.09 -12.74
CA VAL A 126 -5.41 11.45 -13.38
C VAL A 126 -6.55 10.76 -12.64
N SER A 127 -7.59 11.50 -12.29
CA SER A 127 -8.76 10.93 -11.62
C SER A 127 -9.61 10.08 -12.55
N TYR A 128 -10.42 9.20 -11.96
CA TYR A 128 -11.60 8.67 -12.66
C TYR A 128 -12.56 9.81 -13.03
N ALA A 129 -13.33 9.59 -14.10
CA ALA A 129 -14.33 10.55 -14.55
C ALA A 129 -15.48 10.67 -13.53
N ILE A 130 -15.85 11.91 -13.23
CA ILE A 130 -16.96 12.28 -12.35
C ILE A 130 -18.09 12.76 -13.25
N THR A 131 -19.27 12.16 -13.14
CA THR A 131 -20.44 12.55 -13.93
C THR A 131 -21.24 13.60 -13.17
N VAL A 132 -21.58 14.70 -13.84
CA VAL A 132 -22.43 15.77 -13.29
C VAL A 132 -23.69 15.85 -14.13
N ASN A 133 -24.84 15.65 -13.50
CA ASN A 133 -26.16 15.77 -14.12
C ASN A 133 -26.87 16.98 -13.54
N VAL A 134 -27.30 17.90 -14.42
CA VAL A 134 -28.04 19.10 -14.04
C VAL A 134 -29.45 19.04 -14.59
N TYR A 135 -30.43 19.10 -13.69
CA TYR A 135 -31.86 19.05 -14.02
C TYR A 135 -32.47 20.45 -13.95
N ASP A 136 -33.53 20.68 -14.73
CA ASP A 136 -34.28 21.94 -14.61
C ASP A 136 -35.05 21.97 -13.28
N HIS A 137 -35.28 23.18 -12.76
CA HIS A 137 -35.90 23.41 -11.45
C HIS A 137 -37.29 22.76 -11.30
N SER A 138 -37.93 22.39 -12.41
CA SER A 138 -39.25 21.75 -12.47
C SER A 138 -39.23 20.22 -12.36
N GLU A 139 -38.05 19.56 -12.37
CA GLU A 139 -37.96 18.09 -12.40
C GLU A 139 -37.58 17.43 -11.07
N ILE A 140 -37.29 18.18 -10.01
CA ILE A 140 -37.15 17.58 -8.67
C ILE A 140 -38.53 17.39 -8.05
N ILE A 141 -39.27 16.40 -8.56
CA ILE A 141 -40.25 15.69 -7.72
C ILE A 141 -39.44 14.83 -6.77
N THR A 142 -39.21 15.36 -5.56
CA THR A 142 -38.85 14.61 -4.35
C THR A 142 -37.75 13.54 -4.53
N VAL A 143 -36.49 13.96 -4.53
CA VAL A 143 -35.50 13.18 -3.79
C VAL A 143 -35.00 14.09 -2.69
N THR A 144 -35.69 13.97 -1.56
CA THR A 144 -35.23 14.34 -0.23
C THR A 144 -33.71 14.18 -0.19
N GLN A 145 -33.03 15.21 0.27
CA GLN A 145 -31.65 15.12 0.73
C GLN A 145 -31.66 14.13 1.90
N ASN A 146 -31.71 12.84 1.58
CA ASN A 146 -31.47 11.79 2.54
C ASN A 146 -29.98 11.94 2.83
N ASN A 147 -29.69 12.69 3.87
CA ASN A 147 -28.58 12.39 4.76
C ASN A 147 -28.80 10.96 5.25
N VAL A 148 -28.62 9.97 4.37
CA VAL A 148 -28.34 8.63 4.80
C VAL A 148 -26.96 8.76 5.42
N ARG A 149 -26.96 8.98 6.73
CA ARG A 149 -25.92 8.42 7.59
C ARG A 149 -25.97 6.93 7.34
N VAL A 150 -25.41 6.49 6.22
CA VAL A 150 -25.07 5.09 6.03
C VAL A 150 -23.89 4.93 6.98
N SER A 151 -24.18 4.61 8.23
CA SER A 151 -23.27 3.82 9.04
C SER A 151 -23.22 2.43 8.39
N THR A 152 -22.65 2.36 7.18
CA THR A 152 -21.99 1.13 6.78
C THR A 152 -20.67 1.23 7.50
N THR A 153 -20.58 0.49 8.60
CA THR A 153 -19.32 -0.06 9.07
C THR A 153 -18.75 -0.89 7.92
N SER A 154 -18.20 -0.25 6.90
CA SER A 154 -17.26 -0.90 6.00
C SER A 154 -16.00 -0.99 6.84
N ALA A 155 -15.88 -2.15 7.50
CA ALA A 155 -14.63 -2.61 8.06
C ALA A 155 -13.50 -2.22 7.09
N PRO A 156 -12.36 -1.74 7.61
CA PRO A 156 -11.25 -1.44 6.73
C PRO A 156 -10.95 -2.68 5.91
N ASP A 157 -10.48 -2.46 4.69
CA ASP A 157 -9.93 -3.48 3.79
C ASP A 157 -8.69 -4.12 4.46
N ASN A 158 -8.98 -4.90 5.49
CA ASN A 158 -8.06 -5.62 6.37
C ASN A 158 -7.86 -7.03 5.81
N THR A 159 -8.65 -7.46 4.82
CA THR A 159 -8.64 -8.83 4.32
C THR A 159 -7.33 -9.12 3.57
N GLU A 160 -6.86 -8.19 2.74
CA GLU A 160 -5.58 -8.30 2.02
C GLU A 160 -4.39 -8.26 2.99
N ASN A 161 -4.40 -7.32 3.95
CA ASN A 161 -3.34 -7.19 4.96
C ASN A 161 -3.30 -8.37 5.94
N LEU A 162 -4.45 -8.94 6.30
CA LEU A 162 -4.53 -10.14 7.14
C LEU A 162 -4.06 -11.38 6.38
N LEU A 163 -4.40 -11.53 5.10
CA LEU A 163 -3.91 -12.65 4.30
C LEU A 163 -2.39 -12.61 4.13
N LEU A 164 -1.82 -11.43 3.89
CA LEU A 164 -0.38 -11.25 3.77
C LEU A 164 0.35 -11.47 5.11
N TYR A 165 -0.26 -11.05 6.22
CA TYR A 165 0.25 -11.31 7.57
C TYR A 165 0.16 -12.79 7.97
N VAL A 166 -0.97 -13.46 7.70
CA VAL A 166 -1.18 -14.87 7.99
C VAL A 166 -0.23 -15.74 7.18
N TYR A 167 -0.01 -15.42 5.90
CA TYR A 167 0.95 -16.12 5.05
C TYR A 167 2.39 -15.96 5.58
N SER A 168 2.75 -14.74 6.00
CA SER A 168 4.06 -14.44 6.59
C SER A 168 4.26 -15.19 7.92
N ALA A 169 3.27 -15.18 8.82
CA ALA A 169 3.33 -15.87 10.11
C ALA A 169 3.39 -17.40 9.96
N ALA A 170 2.62 -17.95 9.00
CA ALA A 170 2.64 -19.38 8.68
C ALA A 170 4.02 -19.81 8.13
N GLY A 171 4.63 -19.01 7.26
CA GLY A 171 5.96 -19.24 6.72
C GLY A 171 7.04 -19.29 7.81
N VAL A 172 7.05 -18.31 8.71
CA VAL A 172 8.01 -18.24 9.83
C VAL A 172 7.84 -19.44 10.77
N THR A 173 6.59 -19.79 11.11
CA THR A 173 6.30 -20.92 12.00
C THR A 173 6.77 -22.25 11.41
N SER A 174 6.49 -22.48 10.11
CA SER A 174 6.94 -23.68 9.39
C SER A 174 8.47 -23.78 9.36
N PHE A 175 9.16 -22.69 9.08
CA PHE A 175 10.62 -22.65 9.03
C PHE A 175 11.26 -22.97 10.40
N VAL A 176 10.75 -22.40 11.49
CA VAL A 176 11.22 -22.70 12.85
C VAL A 176 11.06 -24.19 13.19
N ILE A 177 9.92 -24.80 12.83
CA ILE A 177 9.67 -26.22 13.06
C ILE A 177 10.69 -27.09 12.30
N ILE A 178 10.96 -26.75 11.03
CA ILE A 178 11.95 -27.47 10.20
C ILE A 178 13.35 -27.41 10.84
N VAL A 179 13.77 -26.23 11.32
CA VAL A 179 15.07 -26.05 12.00
C VAL A 179 15.17 -26.88 13.28
N ILE A 180 14.09 -26.94 14.07
CA ILE A 180 14.04 -27.76 15.30
C ILE A 180 14.16 -29.25 14.95
N ILE A 181 13.43 -29.73 13.93
CA ILE A 181 13.48 -31.13 13.49
C ILE A 181 14.90 -31.50 13.05
N ILE A 182 15.53 -30.68 12.20
CA ILE A 182 16.91 -30.91 11.73
C ILE A 182 17.89 -30.92 12.91
N SER A 183 17.72 -30.02 13.87
CA SER A 183 18.56 -29.95 15.08
C SER A 183 18.40 -31.21 15.94
N VAL A 184 17.17 -31.68 16.15
CA VAL A 184 16.90 -32.91 16.92
C VAL A 184 17.46 -34.15 16.22
N ILE A 185 17.31 -34.25 14.89
CA ILE A 185 17.88 -35.34 14.11
C ILE A 185 19.41 -35.31 14.19
N SER A 186 20.03 -34.14 14.09
CA SER A 186 21.48 -33.95 14.22
C SER A 186 21.99 -34.31 15.63
N MET A 187 21.24 -33.97 16.68
CA MET A 187 21.56 -34.36 18.06
C MET A 187 21.39 -35.87 18.30
N ARG A 188 20.35 -36.49 17.72
CA ARG A 188 20.13 -37.96 17.81
C ARG A 188 21.18 -38.74 17.02
N GLY A 189 21.63 -38.23 15.88
CA GLY A 189 22.76 -38.78 15.11
C GLY A 189 24.13 -38.63 15.79
N CYS A 190 24.25 -37.71 16.76
CA CYS A 190 25.47 -37.51 17.54
C CYS A 190 25.59 -38.40 18.79
N LYS A 191 24.62 -39.28 19.09
CA LYS A 191 24.72 -40.22 20.22
C LYS A 191 25.59 -41.44 19.88
N GLY A 192 26.83 -41.17 19.47
CA GLY A 192 27.91 -42.15 19.38
C GLY A 192 28.48 -42.42 20.78
N LYS A 193 28.55 -43.71 21.14
CA LYS A 193 28.96 -44.32 22.42
C LYS A 193 30.09 -43.59 23.18
N PRO A 194 30.13 -43.69 24.53
CA PRO A 194 31.20 -43.09 25.32
C PRO A 194 32.57 -43.62 24.88
N LYS A 195 33.49 -42.70 24.61
CA LYS A 195 34.86 -43.00 24.17
C LYS A 195 35.69 -43.34 25.41
N LYS A 196 36.25 -44.56 25.45
CA LYS A 196 37.26 -44.99 26.43
C LYS A 196 38.57 -44.25 26.17
N ASP A 197 39.22 -43.80 27.25
CA ASP A 197 40.48 -43.06 27.21
C ASP A 197 41.70 -43.92 26.84
N SER A 198 42.62 -43.24 26.15
CA SER A 198 44.09 -43.33 26.14
C SER A 198 44.89 -44.56 25.67
N GLN A 199 45.94 -44.20 24.92
CA GLN A 199 47.27 -44.81 24.75
C GLN A 199 47.53 -45.97 23.77
N ALA A 200 48.31 -45.63 22.73
CA ALA A 200 49.45 -46.30 22.10
C ALA A 200 49.43 -45.84 20.60
N GLU A 201 50.48 -45.37 19.94
CA GLU A 201 51.90 -45.67 20.08
C GLU A 201 52.67 -44.63 19.22
N ASN A 202 53.54 -43.83 19.83
CA ASN A 202 54.66 -43.19 19.14
C ASN A 202 55.82 -44.17 19.27
N GLN A 203 56.16 -44.89 18.20
CA GLN A 203 57.42 -45.59 17.88
C GLN A 203 57.10 -46.34 16.57
N VAL A 204 57.77 -46.16 15.43
CA VAL A 204 59.20 -46.32 15.19
C VAL A 204 59.55 -45.58 13.89
N ARG A 205 60.75 -44.99 13.85
CA ARG A 205 61.73 -45.06 12.73
C ARG A 205 62.30 -43.70 12.28
N TYR A 206 63.24 -43.18 13.07
CA TYR A 206 64.50 -42.66 12.52
C TYR A 206 65.68 -43.27 13.30
N LYS A 207 66.35 -44.23 12.66
CA LYS A 207 67.76 -44.56 12.87
C LYS A 207 68.33 -45.01 11.52
N ILE A 208 69.22 -44.16 10.99
CA ILE A 208 70.44 -44.44 10.23
C ILE A 208 70.28 -45.05 8.83
N PHE A 209 70.48 -44.21 7.80
CA PHE A 209 71.76 -44.15 7.06
C PHE A 209 72.16 -42.69 6.93
#